data_AF-A0A537RGQ9-F1
#
_entry.id   AF-A0A537RGQ9-F1
#
_cell.length_a   1.000
_cell.length_b   1.000
_cell.length_c   1.000
_cell.angle_alpha   90.00
_cell.angle_beta   90.00
_cell.angle_gamma   90.00
#
_symmetry.space_group_name_H-M   'P 1'
#
loop_
_entity.id
_entity.type
_entity.pdbx_description
1 polymer ?
#
loop_
_entity_poly.entity_id
_entity_poly.type
_entity_poly.pdbx_seq_one_letter_code
_entity_poly.pdbx_strand_id
1 'polypeptide(L)'
;MLQKRRAREEATATLEERIADAITRFSGTMKFVYLHAVVYGFWIIANLDLVPGVPKFDPSFVILAMVASVEAIFLSTFILITQNRMSAAADKRAELDLQISLLAEHEVTKLAALLSAIADRLGVQTEVDAEVEELKEDVAPEAVLDEIEERRQ
;
A
#
# COMPACT_ATOMS: atom_id res chain seq x y z
N MET A 1 18.19 5.78 -11.47
CA MET A 1 18.67 5.11 -10.23
C MET A 1 17.62 4.23 -9.56
N LEU A 2 16.35 4.66 -9.45
CA LEU A 2 15.28 3.90 -8.78
C LEU A 2 15.01 2.50 -9.38
N GLN A 3 15.00 2.37 -10.70
CA GLN A 3 14.84 1.06 -11.37
C GLN A 3 15.99 0.09 -11.06
N LYS A 4 17.22 0.59 -10.95
CA LYS A 4 18.39 -0.23 -10.57
C LYS A 4 18.34 -0.69 -9.11
N ARG A 5 17.71 0.08 -8.21
CA ARG A 5 17.50 -0.32 -6.80
C ARG A 5 16.45 -1.41 -6.68
N ARG A 6 15.29 -1.24 -7.34
CA ARG A 6 14.24 -2.27 -7.38
C ARG A 6 14.73 -3.58 -7.98
N ALA A 7 15.49 -3.53 -9.07
CA ALA A 7 16.07 -4.73 -9.67
C ALA A 7 17.08 -5.44 -8.74
N ARG A 8 17.73 -4.71 -7.83
CA ARG A 8 18.62 -5.30 -6.81
C ARG A 8 17.84 -5.94 -5.66
N GLU A 9 16.78 -5.28 -5.21
CA GLU A 9 15.88 -5.79 -4.18
C GLU A 9 15.16 -7.06 -4.67
N GLU A 10 14.70 -7.09 -5.92
CA GLU A 10 14.11 -8.28 -6.56
C GLU A 10 15.14 -9.41 -6.75
N ALA A 11 16.42 -9.08 -6.97
CA ALA A 11 17.49 -10.08 -7.10
C ALA A 11 17.93 -10.68 -5.74
N THR A 12 17.64 -9.99 -4.63
CA THR A 12 17.90 -10.48 -3.26
C THR A 12 16.69 -11.11 -2.60
N ALA A 13 15.51 -11.06 -3.24
CA ALA A 13 14.29 -11.63 -2.70
C ALA A 13 14.47 -13.14 -2.50
N THR A 14 14.15 -13.63 -1.30
CA THR A 14 14.26 -15.05 -0.99
C THR A 14 13.24 -15.85 -1.81
N LEU A 15 13.47 -17.16 -1.98
CA LEU A 15 12.50 -18.03 -2.69
C LEU A 15 11.10 -17.96 -2.05
N GLU A 16 11.05 -17.81 -0.73
CA GLU A 16 9.81 -17.67 0.04
C GLU A 16 9.06 -16.37 -0.31
N GLU A 17 9.76 -15.25 -0.40
CA GLU A 17 9.17 -13.96 -0.81
C GLU A 17 8.64 -14.01 -2.24
N ARG A 18 9.36 -14.67 -3.15
CA ARG A 18 8.93 -14.84 -4.55
C ARG A 18 7.67 -15.69 -4.66
N ILE A 19 7.58 -16.77 -3.87
CA ILE A 19 6.40 -17.63 -3.82
C ILE A 19 5.22 -16.87 -3.21
N ALA A 20 5.43 -16.15 -2.10
CA ALA A 20 4.40 -15.35 -1.47
C ALA A 20 3.84 -14.29 -2.44
N ASP A 21 4.71 -13.58 -3.17
CA ASP A 21 4.29 -12.58 -4.16
C ASP A 21 3.50 -13.19 -5.32
N ALA A 22 3.90 -14.36 -5.80
CA ALA A 22 3.18 -15.08 -6.84
C ALA A 22 1.78 -15.51 -6.35
N ILE A 23 1.69 -16.04 -5.14
CA ILE A 23 0.41 -16.46 -4.53
C ILE A 23 -0.49 -15.26 -4.35
N THR A 24 -0.01 -14.15 -3.79
CA THR A 24 -0.85 -12.95 -3.59
C THR A 24 -1.32 -12.36 -4.91
N ARG A 25 -0.45 -12.27 -5.92
CA ARG A 25 -0.86 -11.81 -7.25
C ARG A 25 -1.91 -12.73 -7.87
N PHE A 26 -1.82 -14.03 -7.64
CA PHE A 26 -2.76 -14.99 -8.20
C PHE A 26 -4.10 -14.96 -7.46
N SER A 27 -4.09 -15.03 -6.12
CA SER A 27 -5.28 -15.05 -5.27
C SER A 27 -6.10 -13.77 -5.35
N GLY A 28 -5.46 -12.63 -5.64
CA GLY A 28 -6.13 -11.35 -5.85
C GLY A 28 -6.85 -11.19 -7.20
N THR A 29 -6.84 -12.19 -8.09
CA THR A 29 -7.46 -12.09 -9.42
C THR A 29 -8.82 -12.79 -9.50
N MET A 30 -9.72 -12.26 -10.34
CA MET A 30 -11.02 -12.91 -10.59
C MET A 30 -10.89 -14.32 -11.22
N LYS A 31 -9.77 -14.59 -11.90
CA LYS A 31 -9.46 -15.91 -12.47
C LYS A 31 -9.37 -16.99 -11.38
N PHE A 32 -8.83 -16.64 -10.21
CA PHE A 32 -8.75 -17.54 -9.05
C PHE A 32 -10.14 -17.99 -8.59
N VAL A 33 -11.08 -17.05 -8.51
CA VAL A 33 -12.47 -17.31 -8.11
C VAL A 33 -13.16 -18.24 -9.11
N TYR A 34 -13.02 -17.98 -10.41
CA TYR A 34 -13.60 -18.85 -11.44
C TYR A 34 -12.99 -20.26 -11.41
N LEU A 35 -11.68 -20.38 -11.20
CA LEU A 35 -11.02 -21.68 -11.06
C LEU A 35 -11.62 -22.49 -9.89
N HIS A 36 -11.79 -21.87 -8.72
CA HIS A 36 -12.39 -22.52 -7.56
C HIS A 36 -13.85 -22.90 -7.78
N ALA A 37 -14.63 -22.00 -8.40
CA ALA A 37 -16.03 -22.26 -8.74
C ALA A 37 -16.16 -23.48 -9.67
N VAL A 38 -15.27 -23.62 -10.66
CA VAL A 38 -15.24 -24.77 -11.57
C VAL A 38 -14.79 -26.04 -10.84
N VAL A 39 -13.73 -25.97 -10.04
CA VAL A 39 -13.19 -27.13 -9.31
C VAL A 39 -14.20 -27.68 -8.31
N TYR A 40 -14.74 -26.82 -7.44
CA TYR A 40 -15.75 -27.24 -6.46
C TYR A 40 -17.08 -27.60 -7.13
N GLY A 41 -17.48 -26.88 -8.18
CA GLY A 41 -18.67 -27.22 -8.96
C GLY A 41 -18.56 -28.61 -9.61
N PHE A 42 -17.40 -28.92 -10.20
CA PHE A 42 -17.12 -30.25 -10.77
C PHE A 42 -17.14 -31.34 -9.69
N TRP A 43 -16.53 -31.09 -8.53
CA TRP A 43 -16.55 -32.03 -7.40
C TRP A 43 -17.96 -32.32 -6.91
N ILE A 44 -18.80 -31.28 -6.81
CA ILE A 44 -20.20 -31.38 -6.43
C ILE A 44 -20.95 -32.24 -7.46
N ILE A 45 -20.87 -31.91 -8.75
CA ILE A 45 -21.56 -32.65 -9.83
C ILE A 45 -21.12 -34.12 -9.86
N ALA A 46 -19.83 -34.41 -9.70
CA ALA A 46 -19.30 -35.77 -9.68
C ALA A 46 -19.84 -36.61 -8.50
N ASN A 47 -20.21 -35.98 -7.39
CA ASN A 47 -20.77 -36.65 -6.21
C ASN A 47 -22.31 -36.64 -6.15
N LEU A 48 -23.00 -35.93 -7.07
CA LEU A 48 -24.46 -35.84 -7.12
C LEU A 48 -25.18 -37.02 -7.80
N ASP A 49 -24.48 -38.12 -8.13
CA ASP A 49 -25.05 -39.27 -8.87
C ASP A 49 -25.54 -38.93 -10.30
N LEU A 50 -25.23 -37.73 -10.78
CA LEU A 50 -25.63 -37.24 -12.10
C LEU A 50 -24.81 -37.87 -13.25
N VAL A 51 -23.68 -38.50 -12.92
CA VAL A 51 -22.76 -39.11 -13.90
C VAL A 51 -22.81 -40.64 -13.78
N PRO A 52 -23.41 -41.35 -14.74
CA PRO A 52 -23.48 -42.81 -14.71
C PRO A 52 -22.08 -43.43 -14.70
N GLY A 53 -21.76 -44.22 -13.67
CA GLY A 53 -20.49 -44.97 -13.57
C GLY A 53 -19.41 -44.35 -12.66
N VAL A 54 -19.65 -43.17 -12.07
CA VAL A 54 -18.72 -42.59 -11.08
C VAL A 54 -19.22 -42.95 -9.67
N PRO A 55 -18.48 -43.74 -8.88
CA PRO A 55 -18.83 -43.99 -7.48
C PRO A 55 -18.69 -42.71 -6.65
N LYS A 56 -19.67 -42.43 -5.77
CA LYS A 56 -19.64 -41.30 -4.83
C LYS A 56 -18.46 -41.46 -3.88
N PHE A 57 -17.46 -40.61 -4.04
CA PHE A 57 -16.24 -40.68 -3.22
C PHE A 57 -16.31 -39.76 -1.99
N ASP A 58 -17.12 -38.70 -2.05
CA ASP A 58 -17.35 -37.74 -0.95
C ASP A 58 -18.87 -37.49 -0.77
N PRO A 59 -19.65 -38.49 -0.30
CA PRO A 59 -21.12 -38.40 -0.26
C PRO A 59 -21.66 -37.35 0.71
N SER A 60 -20.88 -37.00 1.74
CA SER A 60 -21.24 -36.01 2.77
C SER A 60 -20.59 -34.65 2.54
N PHE A 61 -19.76 -34.49 1.49
CA PHE A 61 -18.96 -33.31 1.21
C PHE A 61 -17.98 -32.90 2.32
N VAL A 62 -17.69 -33.80 3.26
CA VAL A 62 -16.79 -33.53 4.39
C VAL A 62 -15.36 -33.35 3.92
N ILE A 63 -14.93 -34.10 2.90
CA ILE A 63 -13.56 -33.99 2.37
C ILE A 63 -13.41 -32.63 1.67
N LEU A 64 -14.38 -32.25 0.82
CA LEU A 64 -14.40 -30.93 0.18
C LEU A 64 -14.35 -29.81 1.22
N ALA A 65 -15.19 -29.87 2.26
CA ALA A 65 -15.25 -28.85 3.30
C ALA A 65 -13.94 -28.73 4.07
N MET A 66 -13.29 -29.85 4.37
CA MET A 66 -11.99 -29.89 5.05
C MET A 66 -10.90 -29.23 4.20
N VAL A 67 -10.79 -29.60 2.92
CA VAL A 67 -9.80 -29.04 1.99
C VAL A 67 -10.01 -27.54 1.81
N ALA A 68 -11.26 -27.11 1.56
CA ALA A 68 -11.60 -25.70 1.40
C ALA A 68 -11.28 -24.88 2.68
N SER A 69 -11.48 -25.46 3.86
CA SER A 69 -11.17 -24.81 5.14
C SER A 69 -9.67 -24.61 5.34
N VAL A 70 -8.86 -25.64 5.06
CA VAL A 70 -7.39 -25.53 5.12
C VAL A 70 -6.89 -24.51 4.12
N GLU A 71 -7.39 -24.55 2.89
CA GLU A 71 -7.06 -23.58 1.83
C GLU A 71 -7.42 -22.14 2.24
N ALA A 72 -8.60 -21.92 2.82
CA ALA A 72 -9.02 -20.61 3.30
C ALA A 72 -8.10 -20.03 4.40
N ILE A 73 -7.60 -20.87 5.31
CA ILE A 73 -6.64 -20.44 6.34
C ILE A 73 -5.35 -19.95 5.68
N PHE A 74 -4.76 -20.74 4.77
CA PHE A 74 -3.54 -20.35 4.07
C PHE A 74 -3.72 -19.05 3.27
N LEU A 75 -4.82 -18.93 2.52
CA LEU A 75 -5.13 -17.71 1.75
C LEU A 75 -5.27 -16.50 2.67
N SER A 76 -5.99 -16.64 3.79
CA SER A 76 -6.16 -15.56 4.76
C SER A 76 -4.83 -15.11 5.36
N THR A 77 -3.94 -16.04 5.68
CA THR A 77 -2.58 -15.72 6.16
C THR A 77 -1.77 -14.99 5.09
N PHE A 78 -1.79 -15.43 3.83
CA PHE A 78 -1.07 -14.74 2.75
C PHE A 78 -1.62 -13.34 2.46
N ILE A 79 -2.95 -13.19 2.51
CA ILE A 79 -3.61 -11.89 2.42
C ILE A 79 -3.14 -10.98 3.55
N LEU A 80 -3.13 -11.47 4.79
CA LEU A 80 -2.70 -10.68 5.96
C LEU A 80 -1.24 -10.26 5.87
N ILE A 81 -0.34 -11.16 5.47
CA ILE A 81 1.09 -10.84 5.26
C ILE A 81 1.23 -9.72 4.21
N THR A 82 0.47 -9.83 3.12
CA THR A 82 0.54 -8.82 2.05
C THR A 82 -0.08 -7.50 2.47
N GLN A 83 -1.19 -7.53 3.21
CA GLN A 83 -1.80 -6.33 3.80
C GLN A 83 -0.84 -5.63 4.75
N ASN A 84 -0.18 -6.36 5.65
CA ASN A 84 0.84 -5.79 6.56
C ASN A 84 1.98 -5.13 5.77
N ARG A 85 2.47 -5.78 4.71
CA ARG A 85 3.54 -5.21 3.87
C ARG A 85 3.08 -3.97 3.10
N MET A 86 1.85 -3.97 2.57
CA MET A 86 1.28 -2.80 1.90
C MET A 86 1.06 -1.64 2.88
N SER A 87 0.61 -1.92 4.10
CA SER A 87 0.45 -0.92 5.16
C SER A 87 1.78 -0.27 5.50
N ALA A 88 2.82 -1.06 5.79
CA ALA A 88 4.15 -0.52 6.09
C ALA A 88 4.73 0.33 4.94
N ALA A 89 4.47 -0.07 3.69
CA ALA A 89 4.86 0.70 2.52
C ALA A 89 4.04 2.00 2.36
N ALA A 90 2.77 2.01 2.74
CA ALA A 90 1.91 3.18 2.74
C ALA A 90 2.33 4.17 3.83
N ASP A 91 2.60 3.68 5.05
CA ASP A 91 3.07 4.51 6.16
C ASP A 91 4.37 5.24 5.82
N LYS A 92 5.33 4.53 5.23
CA LYS A 92 6.59 5.14 4.76
C LYS A 92 6.39 6.19 3.68
N ARG A 93 5.42 5.99 2.77
CA ARG A 93 5.10 6.99 1.75
C ARG A 93 4.47 8.23 2.37
N ALA A 94 3.53 8.05 3.29
CA ALA A 94 2.90 9.16 4.00
C ALA A 94 3.92 10.02 4.75
N GLU A 95 4.91 9.39 5.40
CA GLU A 95 5.99 10.12 6.08
C GLU A 95 6.88 10.91 5.10
N LEU A 96 7.25 10.31 3.96
CA LEU A 96 8.01 11.01 2.92
C LEU A 96 7.22 12.16 2.29
N ASP A 97 5.93 11.96 2.03
CA ASP A 97 5.05 12.98 1.45
C ASP A 97 4.91 14.17 2.43
N LEU A 98 4.79 13.91 3.74
CA LEU A 98 4.81 14.94 4.77
C LEU A 98 6.14 15.73 4.77
N GLN A 99 7.29 15.03 4.76
CA GLN A 99 8.60 15.69 4.73
C GLN A 99 8.78 16.56 3.49
N ILE A 100 8.35 16.07 2.32
CA ILE A 100 8.41 16.83 1.07
C ILE A 100 7.50 18.07 1.15
N SER A 101 6.30 17.94 1.73
CA SER A 101 5.37 19.05 1.91
C SER A 101 5.98 20.15 2.80
N LEU A 102 6.54 19.78 3.94
CA LEU A 102 7.18 20.72 4.87
C LEU A 102 8.40 21.42 4.24
N LEU A 103 9.20 20.67 3.47
CA LEU A 103 10.33 21.26 2.75
C LEU A 103 9.86 22.23 1.66
N ALA A 104 8.82 21.87 0.91
CA ALA A 104 8.25 22.73 -0.13
C ALA A 104 7.67 24.01 0.47
N GLU A 105 6.97 23.90 1.61
CA GLU A 105 6.44 25.06 2.34
C GLU A 105 7.56 26.00 2.78
N HIS A 106 8.66 25.47 3.34
CA HIS A 106 9.85 26.25 3.69
C HIS A 106 10.49 26.96 2.50
N GLU A 107 10.61 26.27 1.37
CA GLU A 107 11.15 26.84 0.13
C GLU A 107 10.24 27.95 -0.40
N VAL A 108 8.92 27.75 -0.37
CA VAL A 108 7.93 28.76 -0.78
C VAL A 108 8.00 29.99 0.13
N THR A 109 8.05 29.82 1.46
CA THR A 109 8.20 30.94 2.40
C THR A 109 9.51 31.70 2.19
N LYS A 110 10.62 31.00 1.92
CA LYS A 110 11.89 31.64 1.55
C LYS A 110 11.79 32.42 0.26
N LEU A 111 11.14 31.86 -0.77
CA LEU A 111 10.93 32.55 -2.04
C LEU A 111 10.04 33.79 -1.86
N ALA A 112 8.96 33.70 -1.08
CA ALA A 112 8.11 34.83 -0.72
C ALA A 112 8.90 35.91 0.02
N ALA A 113 9.74 35.52 1.00
CA ALA A 113 10.61 36.45 1.72
C ALA A 113 11.58 37.20 0.80
N LEU A 114 12.21 36.50 -0.14
CA LEU A 114 13.11 37.09 -1.13
C LEU A 114 12.36 38.01 -2.10
N LEU A 115 11.15 37.62 -2.53
CA LEU A 115 10.31 38.43 -3.40
C LEU A 115 9.86 39.73 -2.73
N SER A 116 9.39 39.70 -1.48
CA SER A 116 9.07 40.91 -0.72
C SER A 116 10.28 41.83 -0.57
N ALA A 117 11.46 41.28 -0.24
CA ALA A 117 12.68 42.08 -0.14
C ALA A 117 13.08 42.75 -1.47
N ILE A 118 12.76 42.14 -2.61
CA ILE A 118 12.95 42.75 -3.94
C ILE A 118 11.88 43.82 -4.20
N ALA A 119 10.61 43.55 -3.88
CA ALA A 119 9.50 44.49 -4.05
C ALA A 119 9.73 45.79 -3.27
N ASP A 120 10.16 45.68 -2.01
CA ASP A 120 10.55 46.80 -1.14
C ASP A 120 11.63 47.65 -1.79
N ARG A 121 12.66 47.01 -2.34
CA ARG A 121 13.79 47.70 -2.98
C ARG A 121 13.39 48.41 -4.28
N LEU A 122 12.36 47.92 -4.96
CA LEU A 122 11.81 48.52 -6.18
C LEU A 122 10.71 49.55 -5.88
N GLY A 123 10.30 49.72 -4.63
CA GLY A 123 9.23 50.63 -4.23
C GLY A 123 7.84 50.20 -4.72
N VAL A 124 7.67 48.91 -5.00
CA VAL A 124 6.39 48.34 -5.44
C VAL A 124 5.62 47.93 -4.19
N GLN A 125 4.53 48.65 -3.88
CA GLN A 125 3.63 48.23 -2.80
C GLN A 125 2.77 47.07 -3.30
N THR A 126 2.91 45.92 -2.67
CA THR A 126 2.10 44.73 -2.94
C THR A 126 1.04 44.56 -1.85
N GLU A 127 -0.21 44.29 -2.23
CA GLU A 127 -1.32 44.06 -1.26
C GLU A 127 -1.12 42.80 -0.39
N VAL A 128 -0.04 42.03 -0.61
CA VAL A 128 0.25 40.73 0.01
C VAL A 128 1.24 40.85 1.20
N ASP A 129 1.75 42.06 1.50
CA ASP A 129 2.80 42.24 2.53
C ASP A 129 2.38 41.77 3.92
N ALA A 130 1.09 41.87 4.26
CA ALA A 130 0.56 41.36 5.53
C ALA A 130 0.49 39.82 5.58
N GLU A 131 0.11 39.16 4.48
CA GLU A 131 0.02 37.69 4.41
C GLU A 131 1.42 37.03 4.38
N VAL A 132 2.41 37.67 3.76
CA VAL A 132 3.78 37.14 3.69
C VAL A 132 4.52 37.24 5.04
N GLU A 133 4.16 38.19 5.89
CA GLU A 133 4.74 38.28 7.24
C GLU A 133 4.22 37.16 8.15
N GLU A 134 2.91 36.86 8.08
CA GLU A 134 2.25 35.78 8.82
C GLU A 134 2.81 34.39 8.44
N LEU A 135 3.00 34.13 7.13
CA LEU A 135 3.61 32.90 6.62
C LEU A 135 5.07 32.67 7.04
N LYS A 136 5.81 33.71 7.49
CA LYS A 136 7.19 33.55 7.99
C LYS A 136 7.26 33.14 9.45
N GLU A 137 6.24 33.45 10.24
CA GLU A 137 6.19 33.07 11.66
C GLU A 137 5.80 31.60 11.85
N ASP A 138 4.89 31.06 11.02
CA ASP A 138 4.33 29.71 11.23
C ASP A 138 5.17 28.55 10.65
N VAL A 139 6.06 28.82 9.68
CA VAL A 139 6.79 27.77 8.93
C VAL A 139 8.20 27.56 9.46
N ALA A 140 8.32 27.04 10.68
CA ALA A 140 9.55 26.40 11.15
C ALA A 140 9.40 24.87 11.01
N PRO A 141 9.90 24.25 9.91
CA PRO A 141 9.72 22.82 9.66
C PRO A 141 10.26 21.95 10.80
N GLU A 142 11.33 22.42 11.45
CA GLU A 142 11.97 21.78 12.59
C GLU A 142 11.01 21.70 13.79
N ALA A 143 10.27 22.77 14.10
CA ALA A 143 9.31 22.80 15.20
C ALA A 143 8.09 21.89 14.94
N VAL A 144 7.63 21.81 13.69
CA VAL A 144 6.53 20.90 13.31
C VAL A 144 6.98 19.44 13.35
N LEU A 145 8.21 19.14 12.92
CA LEU A 145 8.77 17.79 12.99
C LEU A 145 9.00 17.34 14.44
N ASP A 146 9.53 18.23 15.29
CA ASP A 146 9.75 17.97 16.72
C ASP A 146 8.40 17.72 17.46
N GLU A 147 7.36 18.52 17.19
CA GLU A 147 6.02 18.32 17.75
C GLU A 147 5.38 17.00 17.29
N ILE A 148 5.61 16.58 16.04
CA ILE A 148 5.12 15.29 15.52
C ILE A 148 5.88 14.12 16.14
N GLU A 149 7.19 14.23 16.36
CA GLU A 149 7.99 13.21 17.05
C GLU A 149 7.62 13.09 18.54
N GLU A 150 7.37 14.20 19.23
CA GLU A 150 6.90 14.19 20.64
C GLU A 150 5.53 13.53 20.80
N ARG A 151 4.62 13.71 19.84
CA ARG A 151 3.28 13.08 19.87
C ARG A 151 3.26 11.61 19.43
N ARG A 152 4.36 11.09 18.87
CA ARG A 152 4.48 9.70 18.38
C ARG A 152 5.04 8.74 19.45
N GLN A 153 5.53 9.25 20.59
CA GLN A 153 5.93 8.47 21.78
C GLN A 153 4.74 8.15 22.70
#